data_AF-A0A973PU14-F1
#
_entry.id   AF-A0A973PU14-F1
#
_cell.length_a   1.000
_cell.length_b   1.000
_cell.length_c   1.000
_cell.angle_alpha   90.00
_cell.angle_beta   90.00
_cell.angle_gamma   90.00
#
_symmetry.space_group_name_H-M   'P 1'
#
loop_
_entity.id
_entity.type
_entity.pdbx_description
1 polymer ?
#
loop_
_entity_poly.entity_id
_entity_poly.type
_entity_poly.pdbx_seq_one_letter_code
_entity_poly.pdbx_strand_id
1 'polypeptide(L)'
;MPRIESTAARLAKLGFADGARAAQLLGQSPAGLDDLLEFLVGVADPDLALVSLTRLAEREPAVLDTLREDERLRERLFAVLGVSAALGEHLVRHPGQAALLAEPRLGEARAALLRAVGAEP
;
A
#
# COMPACT_ATOMS: atom_id res chain seq x y z
N MET A 1 -7.90 -29.74 6.74
CA MET A 1 -6.77 -28.93 6.24
C MET A 1 -6.64 -27.71 7.14
N PRO A 2 -5.43 -27.35 7.61
CA PRO A 2 -5.21 -26.11 8.36
C PRO A 2 -5.59 -24.91 7.49
N ARG A 3 -6.38 -23.97 8.03
CA ARG A 3 -6.82 -22.75 7.34
C ARG A 3 -5.65 -21.95 6.76
N ILE A 4 -4.52 -21.92 7.48
CA ILE A 4 -3.30 -21.20 7.09
C ILE A 4 -2.69 -21.76 5.80
N GLU A 5 -2.64 -23.08 5.61
CA GLU A 5 -2.10 -23.69 4.38
C GLU A 5 -2.94 -23.30 3.16
N SER A 6 -4.27 -23.23 3.31
CA SER A 6 -5.16 -22.80 2.22
C SER A 6 -5.01 -21.31 1.89
N THR A 7 -4.78 -20.46 2.90
CA THR A 7 -4.53 -19.02 2.70
C THR A 7 -3.16 -18.78 2.06
N ALA A 8 -2.12 -19.48 2.52
CA ALA A 8 -0.78 -19.37 1.95
C ALA A 8 -0.75 -19.74 0.46
N ALA A 9 -1.45 -20.82 0.08
CA ALA A 9 -1.57 -21.21 -1.32
C ALA A 9 -2.33 -20.17 -2.17
N ARG A 10 -3.34 -19.50 -1.61
CA ARG A 10 -4.02 -18.37 -2.27
C ARG A 10 -3.08 -17.18 -2.46
N LEU A 11 -2.32 -16.81 -1.43
CA LEU A 11 -1.39 -15.67 -1.48
C LEU A 11 -0.25 -15.92 -2.47
N ALA A 12 0.28 -17.14 -2.55
CA ALA A 12 1.27 -17.51 -3.57
C ALA A 12 0.74 -17.26 -5.01
N LYS A 13 -0.55 -17.52 -5.26
CA LYS A 13 -1.19 -17.23 -6.56
C LYS A 13 -1.36 -15.73 -6.83
N LEU A 14 -1.37 -14.90 -5.79
CA LEU A 14 -1.45 -13.44 -5.90
C LEU A 14 -0.06 -12.79 -6.06
N GLY A 15 1.02 -13.59 -6.06
CA GLY A 15 2.39 -13.11 -6.29
C GLY A 15 3.24 -12.96 -5.03
N PHE A 16 2.74 -13.36 -3.85
CA PHE A 16 3.53 -13.36 -2.62
C PHE A 16 4.64 -14.43 -2.69
N ALA A 17 5.87 -14.00 -2.43
CA ALA A 17 7.03 -14.86 -2.31
C ALA A 17 6.95 -15.72 -1.03
N ASP A 18 6.47 -15.16 0.09
CA ASP A 18 6.28 -15.87 1.35
C ASP A 18 4.80 -15.86 1.78
N GLY A 19 4.00 -16.65 1.06
CA GLY A 19 2.57 -16.79 1.34
C GLY A 19 2.26 -17.29 2.76
N ALA A 20 3.15 -18.06 3.40
CA ALA A 20 2.97 -18.52 4.77
C ALA A 20 3.13 -17.36 5.76
N ARG A 21 4.18 -16.55 5.60
CA ARG A 21 4.39 -15.36 6.42
C ARG A 21 3.29 -14.33 6.24
N ALA A 22 2.86 -14.11 5.00
CA ALA A 22 1.75 -13.22 4.68
C ALA A 22 0.43 -13.70 5.32
N ALA A 23 0.13 -15.00 5.28
CA ALA A 23 -1.03 -15.58 5.95
C ALA A 23 -1.00 -15.41 7.48
N GLN A 24 0.19 -15.50 8.09
CA GLN A 24 0.36 -15.25 9.53
C GLN A 24 0.10 -13.78 9.88
N LEU A 25 0.65 -12.84 9.10
CA LEU A 25 0.42 -11.40 9.31
C LEU A 25 -1.06 -11.06 9.24
N LEU A 26 -1.78 -11.61 8.26
CA LEU A 26 -3.23 -11.43 8.12
C LEU A 26 -4.00 -12.03 9.30
N GLY A 27 -3.60 -13.21 9.78
CA GLY A 27 -4.24 -13.83 10.95
C GLY A 27 -4.00 -13.09 12.27
N GLN A 28 -2.95 -12.26 12.34
CA GLN A 28 -2.61 -11.45 13.51
C GLN A 28 -3.19 -10.04 13.46
N SER A 29 -3.52 -9.55 12.26
CA SER A 29 -3.97 -8.18 12.06
C SER A 29 -5.46 -8.02 12.38
N PRO A 30 -5.84 -7.14 13.32
CA PRO A 30 -7.24 -6.80 13.57
C PRO A 30 -7.85 -5.94 12.45
N ALA A 31 -7.02 -5.49 11.51
CA ALA A 31 -7.32 -4.44 10.55
C ALA A 31 -8.24 -4.86 9.40
N GLY A 32 -8.57 -6.16 9.24
CA GLY A 32 -9.45 -6.63 8.15
C GLY A 32 -8.90 -6.26 6.78
N LEU A 33 -7.73 -6.79 6.42
CA LEU A 33 -7.03 -6.46 5.16
C LEU A 33 -7.44 -7.36 3.98
N ASP A 34 -8.28 -8.37 4.20
CA ASP A 34 -8.56 -9.44 3.24
C ASP A 34 -9.12 -8.94 1.90
N ASP A 35 -9.94 -7.89 1.94
CA ASP A 35 -10.55 -7.24 0.77
C ASP A 35 -9.54 -6.40 -0.02
N LEU A 36 -8.48 -5.91 0.64
CA LEU A 36 -7.45 -5.11 -0.02
C LEU A 36 -6.38 -5.97 -0.73
N LEU A 37 -6.33 -7.28 -0.45
CA LEU A 37 -5.31 -8.18 -0.99
C LEU A 37 -5.38 -8.36 -2.51
N GLU A 38 -6.57 -8.26 -3.10
CA GLU A 38 -6.73 -8.41 -4.55
C GLU A 38 -6.03 -7.27 -5.32
N PHE A 39 -5.90 -6.10 -4.71
CA PHE A 39 -5.21 -4.96 -5.29
C PHE A 39 -3.68 -5.02 -5.14
N LEU A 40 -3.15 -6.03 -4.44
CA LEU A 40 -1.71 -6.29 -4.40
C LEU A 40 -1.23 -7.11 -5.61
N VAL A 41 -2.15 -7.60 -6.44
CA VAL A 41 -1.80 -8.29 -7.69
C VAL A 41 -1.09 -7.31 -8.63
N GLY A 42 0.12 -7.68 -9.05
CA GLY A 42 0.94 -6.85 -9.95
C GLY A 42 1.74 -5.74 -9.25
N VAL A 43 1.63 -5.63 -7.92
CA VAL A 43 2.56 -4.81 -7.12
C VAL A 43 3.96 -5.43 -7.19
N ALA A 44 4.99 -4.57 -7.23
CA ALA A 44 6.37 -5.01 -7.45
C ALA A 44 6.88 -6.00 -6.38
N ASP A 45 6.54 -5.77 -5.11
CA ASP A 45 6.77 -6.68 -4.00
C ASP A 45 5.52 -6.66 -3.07
N PRO A 46 4.60 -7.63 -3.22
CA PRO A 46 3.39 -7.69 -2.41
C PRO A 46 3.65 -8.06 -0.94
N ASP A 47 4.72 -8.80 -0.63
CA ASP A 47 5.12 -9.11 0.75
C ASP A 47 5.55 -7.82 1.47
N LEU A 48 6.40 -7.01 0.84
CA LEU A 48 6.82 -5.71 1.35
C LEU A 48 5.65 -4.75 1.53
N ALA A 49 4.75 -4.70 0.55
CA ALA A 49 3.56 -3.87 0.60
C ALA A 49 2.65 -4.28 1.77
N LEU A 50 2.40 -5.58 1.98
CA LEU A 50 1.58 -6.08 3.08
C LEU A 50 2.19 -5.78 4.45
N VAL A 51 3.50 -5.95 4.62
CA VAL A 51 4.18 -5.61 5.87
C VAL A 51 4.02 -4.13 6.19
N SER A 52 4.25 -3.27 5.19
CA SER A 52 4.16 -1.81 5.37
C SER A 52 2.72 -1.36 5.64
N LEU A 53 1.75 -1.91 4.91
CA LEU A 53 0.33 -1.63 5.08
C LEU A 53 -0.17 -2.08 6.47
N THR A 54 0.23 -3.26 6.93
CA THR A 54 -0.16 -3.77 8.26
C THR A 54 0.31 -2.81 9.35
N ARG A 55 1.58 -2.37 9.30
CA ARG A 55 2.13 -1.40 10.25
C ARG A 55 1.47 -0.02 10.16
N LEU A 56 1.14 0.42 8.95
CA LEU A 56 0.46 1.69 8.73
C LEU A 56 -0.96 1.64 9.32
N ALA A 57 -1.69 0.55 9.10
CA ALA A 57 -3.03 0.33 9.62
C ALA A 57 -3.06 0.18 11.15
N GLU A 58 -2.05 -0.44 11.75
CA GLU A 58 -1.89 -0.48 13.21
C GLU A 58 -1.70 0.93 13.80
N ARG A 59 -1.04 1.81 13.07
CA ARG A 59 -0.76 3.19 13.50
C ARG A 59 -1.92 4.15 13.23
N GLU A 60 -2.57 4.01 12.08
CA GLU A 60 -3.66 4.85 11.58
C GLU A 60 -4.73 3.97 10.91
N PRO A 61 -5.66 3.38 11.69
CA PRO A 61 -6.67 2.47 11.15
C PRO A 61 -7.56 3.08 10.07
N ALA A 62 -7.82 4.40 10.13
CA ALA A 62 -8.68 5.11 9.17
C ALA A 62 -8.10 5.11 7.74
N VAL A 63 -6.80 4.79 7.58
CA VAL A 63 -6.18 4.64 6.26
C VAL A 63 -6.88 3.56 5.43
N LEU A 64 -7.40 2.51 6.06
CA LEU A 64 -8.02 1.39 5.35
C LEU A 64 -9.34 1.80 4.69
N ASP A 65 -10.15 2.56 5.42
CA ASP A 65 -11.40 3.10 4.88
C ASP A 65 -11.10 4.07 3.75
N THR A 66 -10.07 4.91 3.92
CA THR A 66 -9.60 5.80 2.85
C THR A 66 -9.16 5.02 1.61
N LEU A 67 -8.45 3.90 1.76
CA LEU A 67 -8.03 3.04 0.64
C LEU A 67 -9.20 2.30 -0.01
N ARG A 68 -10.27 2.01 0.73
CA ARG A 68 -11.50 1.43 0.18
C ARG A 68 -12.26 2.44 -0.67
N GLU A 69 -12.29 3.69 -0.24
CA GLU A 69 -13.03 4.78 -0.87
C GLU A 69 -12.29 5.41 -2.06
N ASP A 70 -10.96 5.55 -1.98
CA ASP A 70 -10.13 6.19 -3.01
C ASP A 70 -9.25 5.17 -3.75
N GLU A 71 -9.74 4.74 -4.91
CA GLU A 71 -9.04 3.82 -5.81
C GLU A 71 -7.65 4.35 -6.22
N ARG A 72 -7.54 5.66 -6.47
CA ARG A 72 -6.32 6.26 -6.97
C ARG A 72 -5.24 6.33 -5.90
N LEU A 73 -5.64 6.70 -4.68
CA LEU A 73 -4.77 6.63 -3.52
C LEU A 73 -4.32 5.19 -3.30
N ARG A 74 -5.24 4.23 -3.37
CA ARG A 74 -4.93 2.80 -3.19
C ARG A 74 -3.87 2.29 -4.15
N GLU A 75 -4.05 2.52 -5.45
CA GLU A 75 -3.09 2.12 -6.48
C GLU A 75 -1.69 2.71 -6.22
N ARG A 76 -1.64 4.01 -5.94
CA ARG A 76 -0.37 4.72 -5.75
C ARG A 76 0.31 4.36 -4.45
N LEU A 77 -0.44 4.20 -3.36
CA LEU A 77 0.09 3.74 -2.10
C LEU A 77 0.69 2.35 -2.28
N PHE A 78 -0.02 1.40 -2.89
CA PHE A 78 0.50 0.04 -3.09
C PHE A 78 1.71 0.01 -4.02
N ALA A 79 1.75 0.84 -5.06
CA ALA A 79 2.94 1.01 -5.88
C ALA A 79 4.15 1.52 -5.07
N VAL A 80 3.96 2.50 -4.20
CA VAL A 80 5.04 3.04 -3.34
C VAL A 80 5.50 1.99 -2.33
N LEU A 81 4.55 1.37 -1.62
CA LEU A 81 4.85 0.39 -0.57
C LEU A 81 5.51 -0.86 -1.14
N GLY A 82 5.14 -1.29 -2.34
CA GLY A 82 5.74 -2.44 -3.00
C GLY A 82 7.11 -2.17 -3.63
N VAL A 83 7.58 -0.93 -3.70
CA VAL A 83 8.87 -0.59 -4.33
C VAL A 83 9.90 -0.10 -3.30
N SER A 84 9.47 0.45 -2.16
CA SER A 84 10.38 1.10 -1.22
C SER A 84 10.01 0.89 0.23
N ALA A 85 10.81 0.07 0.92
CA ALA A 85 10.73 -0.12 2.36
C ALA A 85 10.94 1.19 3.13
N ALA A 86 11.84 2.06 2.64
CA ALA A 86 12.12 3.35 3.28
C ALA A 86 10.91 4.29 3.21
N LEU A 87 10.20 4.35 2.07
CA LEU A 87 8.97 5.14 1.96
C LEU A 87 7.83 4.53 2.78
N GLY A 88 7.71 3.21 2.82
CA GLY A 88 6.75 2.54 3.71
C GLY A 88 7.00 2.89 5.17
N GLU A 89 8.25 2.84 5.62
CA GLU A 89 8.62 3.22 6.98
C GLU A 89 8.39 4.71 7.27
N HIS A 90 8.61 5.58 6.27
CA HIS A 90 8.30 7.00 6.36
C HIS A 90 6.81 7.25 6.57
N LEU A 91 5.95 6.58 5.79
CA LEU A 91 4.50 6.71 5.93
C LEU A 91 3.99 6.14 7.26
N VAL A 92 4.58 5.07 7.79
CA VAL A 92 4.26 4.59 9.14
C VAL A 92 4.58 5.64 10.22
N ARG A 93 5.69 6.39 10.07
CA ARG A 93 6.03 7.50 10.98
C ARG A 93 5.14 8.72 10.80
N HIS A 94 4.64 8.93 9.57
CA HIS A 94 3.83 10.10 9.19
C HIS A 94 2.57 9.69 8.41
N PRO A 95 1.58 9.01 9.02
CA PRO A 95 0.45 8.42 8.29
C PRO A 95 -0.38 9.42 7.47
N GLY A 96 -0.53 10.65 7.97
CA GLY A 96 -1.26 11.72 7.27
C GLY A 96 -0.66 12.11 5.91
N GLN A 97 0.60 11.76 5.65
CA GLN A 97 1.23 12.00 4.34
C GLN A 97 0.81 11.00 3.26
N ALA A 98 0.11 9.91 3.62
CA ALA A 98 -0.48 9.03 2.61
C ALA A 98 -1.45 9.81 1.70
N ALA A 99 -2.18 10.79 2.23
CA ALA A 99 -3.08 11.65 1.46
C ALA A 99 -2.36 12.43 0.33
N LEU A 100 -1.05 12.69 0.46
CA LEU A 100 -0.26 13.34 -0.58
C LEU A 100 -0.13 12.47 -1.84
N LEU A 101 -0.39 11.17 -1.75
CA LEU A 101 -0.42 10.29 -2.91
C LEU A 101 -1.73 10.42 -3.71
N ALA A 102 -2.76 11.09 -3.18
CA ALA A 102 -3.97 11.42 -3.94
C ALA A 102 -3.79 12.66 -4.84
N GLU A 103 -2.82 13.52 -4.51
CA GLU A 103 -2.48 14.78 -5.18
C GLU A 103 -2.03 14.58 -6.66
N PRO A 104 -2.03 15.63 -7.52
CA PRO A 104 -2.39 15.47 -8.92
C PRO A 104 -1.33 14.84 -9.85
N ARG A 105 -1.71 14.68 -11.13
CA ARG A 105 -0.90 14.02 -12.17
C ARG A 105 0.39 14.79 -12.43
N LEU A 106 1.42 14.09 -12.93
CA LEU A 106 2.71 14.66 -13.35
C LEU A 106 2.59 15.95 -14.19
N GLY A 107 1.52 16.14 -14.97
CA GLY A 107 1.28 17.37 -15.73
C GLY A 107 1.03 18.61 -14.85
N GLU A 108 0.25 18.47 -13.79
CA GLU A 108 -0.02 19.54 -12.83
C GLU A 108 1.20 19.80 -11.95
N ALA A 109 1.91 18.73 -11.56
CA ALA A 109 3.18 18.83 -10.85
C ALA A 109 4.25 19.54 -11.69
N ARG A 110 4.39 19.20 -12.98
CA ARG A 110 5.32 19.87 -13.90
C ARG A 110 4.99 21.35 -14.02
N ALA A 111 3.73 21.70 -14.24
CA ALA A 111 3.31 23.09 -14.33
C ALA A 111 3.52 23.86 -13.01
N ALA A 112 3.31 23.22 -11.86
CA ALA A 112 3.61 23.79 -10.55
C ALA A 112 5.11 24.01 -10.34
N LEU A 113 5.94 23.04 -10.72
CA LEU A 113 7.40 23.14 -10.61
C LEU A 113 7.96 24.21 -11.55
N LEU A 114 7.46 24.31 -12.79
CA LEU A 114 7.84 25.38 -13.73
C LEU A 114 7.47 26.75 -13.17
N ARG A 115 6.26 26.91 -12.65
CA ARG A 115 5.84 28.16 -11.98
C ARG A 115 6.69 28.47 -10.74
N ALA A 116 7.06 27.48 -9.94
CA ALA A 116 7.88 27.67 -8.74
C ALA A 116 9.29 28.20 -9.06
N VAL A 117 9.83 27.91 -10.24
CA VAL A 117 11.11 28.44 -10.73
C VAL A 117 10.96 29.65 -11.67
N GLY A 118 9.74 30.18 -11.85
CA GLY A 118 9.45 31.32 -12.72
C GLY A 118 9.43 31.01 -14.22
N ALA A 119 9.36 29.74 -14.60
CA ALA A 119 9.23 29.29 -15.98
C ALA A 119 7.74 29.19 -16.40
N GLU A 120 7.46 29.44 -17.69
CA GLU A 120 6.13 29.20 -18.24
C GLU A 120 5.87 27.68 -18.42
N PRO A 121 4.70 27.18 -17.99
CA PRO A 121 4.37 25.75 -17.99
C PRO A 121 4.16 25.12 -19.37
#